data_AF-G6YHL6-F1
#
_entry.id   AF-G6YHL6-F1
#
_cell.length_a   1.000
_cell.length_b   1.000
_cell.length_c   1.000
_cell.angle_alpha   90.00
_cell.angle_beta   90.00
_cell.angle_gamma   90.00
#
_symmetry.space_group_name_H-M   'P 1'
#
loop_
_entity.id
_entity.type
_entity.pdbx_description
1 polymer ?
#
loop_
_entity_poly.entity_id
_entity_poly.type
_entity_poly.pdbx_seq_one_letter_code
_entity_poly.pdbx_strand_id
1 'polypeptide(L)'
;MPPDWLQVTKQAGIIAGAINLQGAALTVWFNILDYALTNKLSQALIDTIVVQNPQCEALCKAYLDELAKGEKPTPELPGLTTDDRVSTALAGFNAVNQQPKDIQAALAAGTGLATVTGQIDVLATYKNLHDGLQSFQYGIGSFQTLLIAARDMGTSLEQVRVLRKFLNQLRLFCASTGEKVAVLPAGPALRDIEQAWLDDLGQAATKLQGAIVNKSPDAYDALFDVRTVLRVVPSRLNQQIFVTAKNLPFGLLATGLDTIAGKLPTDDPAVPPIKAAHDAIMVLSSTIYARVVEHKLWQDVDNKLASLADMIEPVESAQGAAADKSLPFQFSPLWRNLETKARVLADLDPNGAWRTTLAAYSTDVNDQLSRETVDTAFILAFEAYRDEAQQRFVQVDLALKTECASIVRVSTPLHKIIEELGP
;
A
#
# COMPACT_ATOMS: atom_id res chain seq x y z
N MET A 1 7.86 35.47 -9.46
CA MET A 1 7.14 34.82 -8.34
C MET A 1 6.81 35.90 -7.30
N PRO A 2 5.59 35.95 -6.75
CA PRO A 2 5.26 36.91 -5.69
C PRO A 2 6.03 36.58 -4.40
N PRO A 3 6.32 37.55 -3.52
CA PRO A 3 7.06 37.31 -2.27
C PRO A 3 6.34 36.42 -1.24
N ASP A 4 5.01 36.32 -1.29
CA ASP A 4 4.20 35.78 -0.19
C ASP A 4 4.11 34.24 -0.12
N TRP A 5 4.41 33.51 -1.19
CA TRP A 5 4.24 32.04 -1.20
C TRP A 5 5.20 31.30 -0.25
N LEU A 6 6.44 31.79 -0.15
CA LEU A 6 7.50 31.24 0.71
C LEU A 6 7.14 31.34 2.19
N GLN A 7 6.35 32.37 2.55
CA GLN A 7 5.91 32.59 3.92
C GLN A 7 4.74 31.66 4.28
N VAL A 8 3.81 31.44 3.35
CA VAL A 8 2.66 30.53 3.50
C VAL A 8 3.11 29.06 3.60
N THR A 9 4.01 28.61 2.73
CA THR A 9 4.54 27.22 2.79
C THR A 9 5.32 26.96 4.08
N LYS A 10 6.07 27.97 4.55
CA LYS A 10 6.85 27.88 5.78
C LYS A 10 5.97 27.86 7.03
N GLN A 11 4.85 28.59 7.04
CA GLN A 11 3.85 28.55 8.11
C GLN A 11 3.06 27.23 8.13
N ALA A 12 2.90 26.59 6.98
CA ALA A 12 2.26 25.27 6.83
C ALA A 12 3.21 24.07 7.06
N GLY A 13 4.48 24.30 7.43
CA GLY A 13 5.46 23.22 7.63
C GLY A 13 6.00 22.57 6.35
N ILE A 14 5.70 23.12 5.18
CA ILE A 14 6.13 22.61 3.88
C ILE A 14 7.50 23.22 3.53
N ILE A 15 8.51 22.37 3.30
CA ILE A 15 9.86 22.81 2.95
C ILE A 15 9.82 23.49 1.57
N ALA A 16 10.08 24.80 1.54
CA ALA A 16 10.12 25.57 0.31
C ALA A 16 11.21 25.04 -0.64
N GLY A 17 10.80 24.60 -1.84
CA GLY A 17 11.66 23.96 -2.85
C GLY A 17 11.44 22.46 -3.05
N ALA A 18 10.65 21.79 -2.19
CA ALA A 18 10.31 20.37 -2.37
C ALA A 18 9.23 20.10 -3.44
N ILE A 19 8.47 21.13 -3.84
CA ILE A 19 7.39 21.03 -4.81
C ILE A 19 7.55 22.16 -5.84
N ASN A 20 7.81 21.80 -7.10
CA ASN A 20 7.82 22.74 -8.21
C ASN A 20 6.37 22.89 -8.75
N LEU A 21 5.80 24.08 -8.61
CA LEU A 21 4.40 24.38 -8.93
C LEU A 21 4.21 25.11 -10.27
N GLN A 22 5.30 25.48 -10.96
CA GLN A 22 5.19 26.11 -12.27
C GLN A 22 4.90 25.07 -13.36
N GLY A 23 3.72 25.18 -13.98
CA GLY A 23 3.27 24.24 -15.01
C GLY A 23 2.70 22.94 -14.45
N ALA A 24 2.36 22.89 -13.17
CA ALA A 24 1.81 21.71 -12.54
C ALA A 24 0.37 21.45 -13.04
N ALA A 25 0.12 20.23 -13.54
CA ALA A 25 -1.21 19.79 -13.98
C ALA A 25 -2.24 19.91 -12.85
N LEU A 26 -3.54 20.01 -13.20
CA LEU A 26 -4.68 20.12 -12.25
C LEU A 26 -4.57 19.16 -11.05
N THR A 27 -3.97 17.98 -11.25
CA THR A 27 -3.72 16.93 -10.26
C THR A 27 -2.75 17.30 -9.14
N VAL A 28 -1.74 18.15 -9.38
CA VAL A 28 -0.86 18.64 -8.29
C VAL A 28 -1.60 19.63 -7.40
N TRP A 29 -2.51 20.42 -7.98
CA TRP A 29 -3.40 21.30 -7.21
C TRP A 29 -4.41 20.52 -6.40
N PHE A 30 -4.96 19.40 -6.93
CA PHE A 30 -5.80 18.51 -6.13
C PHE A 30 -5.06 17.80 -5.02
N ASN A 31 -3.80 17.40 -5.20
CA ASN A 31 -3.01 16.83 -4.10
C ASN A 31 -2.65 17.87 -3.03
N ILE A 32 -2.41 19.13 -3.42
CA ILE A 32 -2.20 20.25 -2.48
C ILE A 32 -3.51 20.62 -1.78
N LEU A 33 -4.62 20.55 -2.50
CA LEU A 33 -5.96 20.71 -1.94
C LEU A 33 -6.20 19.57 -0.95
N ASP A 34 -6.16 18.31 -1.36
CA ASP A 34 -6.34 17.13 -0.50
C ASP A 34 -5.43 17.17 0.74
N TYR A 35 -4.16 17.57 0.59
CA TYR A 35 -3.25 17.81 1.71
C TYR A 35 -3.69 18.97 2.62
N ALA A 36 -4.12 20.10 2.06
CA ALA A 36 -4.64 21.26 2.80
C ALA A 36 -5.97 20.98 3.51
N LEU A 37 -6.86 20.24 2.85
CA LEU A 37 -8.17 19.78 3.33
C LEU A 37 -7.98 18.77 4.47
N THR A 38 -7.01 17.87 4.33
CA THR A 38 -6.69 16.85 5.34
C THR A 38 -6.02 17.44 6.58
N ASN A 39 -5.19 18.48 6.43
CA ASN A 39 -4.43 19.09 7.53
C ASN A 39 -5.03 20.41 8.08
N LYS A 40 -6.28 20.74 7.70
CA LYS A 40 -6.97 22.00 8.10
C LYS A 40 -6.11 23.26 7.88
N LEU A 41 -5.40 23.34 6.77
CA LEU A 41 -4.60 24.52 6.45
C LEU A 41 -5.52 25.74 6.21
N SER A 42 -5.04 26.92 6.61
CA SER A 42 -5.83 28.17 6.69
C SER A 42 -6.52 28.54 5.37
N GLN A 43 -7.68 29.23 5.46
CA GLN A 43 -8.42 29.87 4.36
C GLN A 43 -7.51 30.51 3.29
N ALA A 44 -6.41 31.16 3.69
CA ALA A 44 -5.43 31.78 2.80
C ALA A 44 -4.78 30.82 1.79
N LEU A 45 -4.61 29.53 2.13
CA LEU A 45 -4.06 28.53 1.20
C LEU A 45 -5.11 28.10 0.18
N ILE A 46 -6.37 27.91 0.60
CA ILE A 46 -7.49 27.63 -0.31
C ILE A 46 -7.71 28.80 -1.26
N ASP A 47 -7.68 30.03 -0.76
CA ASP A 47 -7.78 31.24 -1.59
C ASP A 47 -6.64 31.30 -2.63
N THR A 48 -5.42 30.91 -2.23
CA THR A 48 -4.26 30.84 -3.14
C THR A 48 -4.46 29.78 -4.23
N ILE A 49 -5.02 28.62 -3.90
CA ILE A 49 -5.33 27.55 -4.86
C ILE A 49 -6.39 28.02 -5.86
N VAL A 50 -7.45 28.69 -5.39
CA VAL A 50 -8.51 29.25 -6.26
C VAL A 50 -7.97 30.33 -7.19
N VAL A 51 -7.10 31.23 -6.70
CA VAL A 51 -6.47 32.27 -7.52
C VAL A 51 -5.59 31.66 -8.63
N GLN A 52 -4.87 30.58 -8.34
CA GLN A 52 -4.02 29.93 -9.33
C GLN A 52 -4.77 28.94 -10.22
N ASN A 53 -5.91 28.44 -9.78
CA ASN A 53 -6.75 27.54 -10.54
C ASN A 53 -8.24 27.82 -10.30
N PRO A 54 -8.81 28.80 -11.04
CA PRO A 54 -10.21 29.22 -10.86
C PRO A 54 -11.23 28.11 -11.06
N GLN A 55 -10.87 27.03 -11.78
CA GLN A 55 -11.75 25.88 -12.01
C GLN A 55 -12.05 25.10 -10.71
N CYS A 56 -11.19 25.23 -9.69
CA CYS A 56 -11.37 24.59 -8.38
C CYS A 56 -12.24 25.43 -7.42
N GLU A 57 -12.68 26.64 -7.80
CA GLU A 57 -13.40 27.57 -6.92
C GLU A 57 -14.67 26.97 -6.32
N ALA A 58 -15.51 26.35 -7.16
CA ALA A 58 -16.77 25.74 -6.72
C ALA A 58 -16.56 24.60 -5.73
N LEU A 59 -15.52 23.78 -5.93
CA LEU A 59 -15.15 22.67 -5.06
C LEU A 59 -14.58 23.16 -3.72
N CYS A 60 -13.68 24.14 -3.77
CA CYS A 60 -13.10 24.76 -2.58
C CYS A 60 -14.18 25.43 -1.71
N LYS A 61 -15.13 26.11 -2.36
CA LYS A 61 -16.25 26.76 -1.68
C LYS A 61 -17.19 25.75 -1.03
N ALA A 62 -17.60 24.70 -1.75
CA ALA A 62 -18.47 23.65 -1.20
C ALA A 62 -17.86 23.02 0.06
N TYR A 63 -16.55 22.74 0.02
CA TYR A 63 -15.82 22.21 1.18
C TYR A 63 -15.78 23.19 2.37
N LEU A 64 -15.48 24.48 2.13
CA LEU A 64 -15.48 25.50 3.18
C LEU A 64 -16.86 25.67 3.81
N ASP A 65 -17.92 25.58 3.00
CA ASP A 65 -19.30 25.63 3.46
C ASP A 65 -19.67 24.40 4.31
N GLU A 66 -19.20 23.20 3.96
CA GLU A 66 -19.36 21.96 4.76
C GLU A 66 -18.58 22.05 6.09
N LEU A 67 -17.35 22.54 6.07
CA LEU A 67 -16.52 22.78 7.25
C LEU A 67 -17.17 23.78 8.21
N ALA A 68 -17.70 24.89 7.69
CA ALA A 68 -18.36 25.92 8.47
C ALA A 68 -19.64 25.41 9.15
N LYS A 69 -20.29 24.39 8.58
CA LYS A 69 -21.47 23.72 9.14
C LYS A 69 -21.12 22.60 10.12
N GLY A 70 -19.84 22.24 10.25
CA GLY A 70 -19.40 21.07 11.02
C GLY A 70 -19.80 19.74 10.37
N GLU A 71 -20.15 19.77 9.09
CA GLU A 71 -20.53 18.59 8.31
C GLU A 71 -19.26 17.87 7.79
N LYS A 72 -19.36 16.55 7.59
CA LYS A 72 -18.28 15.70 7.08
C LYS A 72 -17.94 16.14 5.66
N PRO A 73 -16.73 16.64 5.38
CA PRO A 73 -16.29 16.72 4.01
C PRO A 73 -16.05 15.28 3.56
N THR A 74 -16.80 14.81 2.55
CA THR A 74 -16.51 13.51 1.94
C THR A 74 -15.12 13.58 1.29
N PRO A 75 -14.16 12.72 1.68
CA PRO A 75 -12.83 12.68 1.05
C PRO A 75 -12.91 12.29 -0.44
N GLU A 76 -14.03 11.68 -0.82
CA GLU A 76 -14.40 11.40 -2.18
C GLU A 76 -15.17 12.62 -2.72
N LEU A 77 -14.67 13.21 -3.83
CA LEU A 77 -15.47 14.10 -4.67
C LEU A 77 -16.93 13.59 -4.72
N PRO A 78 -17.95 14.42 -4.44
CA PRO A 78 -19.32 13.96 -4.37
C PRO A 78 -19.70 13.15 -5.62
N GLY A 79 -19.98 11.86 -5.42
CA GLY A 79 -20.79 11.06 -6.35
C GLY A 79 -20.11 9.99 -7.21
N LEU A 80 -18.80 9.73 -7.12
CA LEU A 80 -18.19 8.62 -7.88
C LEU A 80 -17.12 7.90 -7.05
N THR A 81 -17.41 6.65 -6.67
CA THR A 81 -16.45 5.69 -6.11
C THR A 81 -15.39 5.30 -7.15
N THR A 82 -14.32 4.62 -6.75
CA THR A 82 -13.36 4.04 -7.71
C THR A 82 -14.05 3.14 -8.73
N ASP A 83 -15.01 2.33 -8.30
CA ASP A 83 -15.75 1.45 -9.22
C ASP A 83 -16.59 2.24 -10.22
N ASP A 84 -17.16 3.38 -9.82
CA ASP A 84 -17.89 4.27 -10.75
C ASP A 84 -16.94 4.91 -11.76
N ARG A 85 -15.74 5.30 -11.32
CA ARG A 85 -14.69 5.85 -12.21
C ARG A 85 -14.16 4.80 -13.17
N VAL A 86 -13.92 3.59 -12.70
CA VAL A 86 -13.56 2.46 -13.56
C VAL A 86 -14.69 2.20 -14.56
N SER A 87 -15.95 2.18 -14.13
CA SER A 87 -17.09 1.98 -15.03
C SER A 87 -17.19 3.09 -16.09
N THR A 88 -16.91 4.33 -15.71
CA THR A 88 -16.82 5.48 -16.62
C THR A 88 -15.69 5.31 -17.63
N ALA A 89 -14.50 4.92 -17.16
CA ALA A 89 -13.35 4.64 -18.01
C ALA A 89 -13.65 3.51 -19.02
N LEU A 90 -14.26 2.41 -18.54
CA LEU A 90 -14.67 1.29 -19.38
C LEU A 90 -15.68 1.72 -20.46
N ALA A 91 -16.65 2.58 -20.13
CA ALA A 91 -17.60 3.10 -21.11
C ALA A 91 -16.89 3.88 -22.23
N GLY A 92 -15.93 4.74 -21.89
CA GLY A 92 -15.14 5.45 -22.91
C GLY A 92 -14.24 4.52 -23.73
N PHE A 93 -13.57 3.54 -23.12
CA PHE A 93 -12.78 2.56 -23.89
C PHE A 93 -13.64 1.67 -24.78
N ASN A 94 -14.86 1.34 -24.37
CA ASN A 94 -15.82 0.64 -25.23
C ASN A 94 -16.26 1.52 -26.40
N ALA A 95 -16.46 2.82 -26.17
CA ALA A 95 -16.75 3.77 -27.24
C ALA A 95 -15.57 3.90 -28.22
N VAL A 96 -14.32 3.86 -27.74
CA VAL A 96 -13.11 3.80 -28.59
C VAL A 96 -13.07 2.51 -29.41
N ASN A 97 -13.33 1.35 -28.80
CA ASN A 97 -13.34 0.05 -29.49
C ASN A 97 -14.39 -0.03 -30.62
N GLN A 98 -15.40 0.84 -30.62
CA GLN A 98 -16.40 0.93 -31.69
C GLN A 98 -15.97 1.85 -32.85
N GLN A 99 -14.86 2.58 -32.70
CA GLN A 99 -14.36 3.47 -33.74
C GLN A 99 -13.60 2.72 -34.83
N PRO A 100 -13.47 3.29 -36.05
CA PRO A 100 -12.58 2.78 -37.09
C PRO A 100 -11.13 2.58 -36.61
N LYS A 101 -10.43 1.62 -37.20
CA LYS A 101 -9.06 1.23 -36.77
C LYS A 101 -8.05 2.37 -36.83
N ASP A 102 -8.17 3.29 -37.79
CA ASP A 102 -7.32 4.48 -37.92
C ASP A 102 -7.53 5.49 -36.76
N ILE A 103 -8.73 5.52 -36.18
CA ILE A 103 -9.03 6.30 -34.97
C ILE A 103 -8.50 5.57 -33.74
N GLN A 104 -8.74 4.26 -33.62
CA GLN A 104 -8.20 3.45 -32.52
C GLN A 104 -6.66 3.50 -32.46
N ALA A 105 -5.99 3.53 -33.62
CA ALA A 105 -4.55 3.66 -33.73
C ALA A 105 -3.99 4.94 -33.09
N ALA A 106 -4.83 5.95 -32.84
CA ALA A 106 -4.41 7.14 -32.09
C ALA A 106 -4.14 6.83 -30.60
N LEU A 107 -4.88 5.89 -30.00
CA LEU A 107 -4.63 5.42 -28.63
C LEU A 107 -3.45 4.45 -28.57
N ALA A 108 -3.26 3.65 -29.62
CA ALA A 108 -2.17 2.70 -29.75
C ALA A 108 -0.91 3.30 -30.41
N ALA A 109 -0.85 4.61 -30.64
CA ALA A 109 0.27 5.23 -31.32
C ALA A 109 1.57 5.01 -30.52
N GLY A 110 2.52 4.29 -31.11
CA GLY A 110 3.79 3.91 -30.47
C GLY A 110 3.65 2.70 -29.53
N THR A 111 4.51 2.61 -28.51
CA THR A 111 4.47 1.53 -27.50
C THR A 111 3.67 1.90 -26.25
N GLY A 112 3.01 3.07 -26.25
CA GLY A 112 2.39 3.65 -25.06
C GLY A 112 1.30 2.77 -24.46
N LEU A 113 0.39 2.23 -25.29
CA LEU A 113 -0.72 1.41 -24.81
C LEU A 113 -0.25 0.07 -24.21
N ALA A 114 0.63 -0.64 -24.90
CA ALA A 114 1.24 -1.88 -24.40
C ALA A 114 2.08 -1.64 -23.13
N THR A 115 2.71 -0.47 -23.02
CA THR A 115 3.43 -0.07 -21.79
C THR A 115 2.45 0.11 -20.63
N VAL A 116 1.31 0.78 -20.85
CA VAL A 116 0.33 1.00 -19.79
C VAL A 116 -0.28 -0.32 -19.31
N THR A 117 -0.74 -1.17 -20.24
CA THR A 117 -1.34 -2.46 -19.86
C THR A 117 -0.33 -3.35 -19.13
N GLY A 118 0.90 -3.43 -19.65
CA GLY A 118 1.97 -4.18 -18.99
C GLY A 118 2.30 -3.68 -17.57
N GLN A 119 2.28 -2.36 -17.34
CA GLN A 119 2.51 -1.80 -15.99
C GLN A 119 1.32 -2.06 -15.04
N ILE A 120 0.09 -2.04 -15.53
CA ILE A 120 -1.09 -2.41 -14.73
C ILE A 120 -1.00 -3.88 -14.31
N ASP A 121 -0.63 -4.77 -15.23
CA ASP A 121 -0.51 -6.21 -14.96
C ASP A 121 0.65 -6.52 -13.99
N VAL A 122 1.77 -5.80 -14.12
CA VAL A 122 2.90 -5.86 -13.17
C VAL A 122 2.47 -5.38 -11.78
N LEU A 123 1.72 -4.28 -11.68
CA LEU A 123 1.20 -3.78 -10.40
C LEU A 123 0.31 -4.82 -9.72
N ALA A 124 -0.63 -5.38 -10.47
CA ALA A 124 -1.53 -6.41 -9.98
C ALA A 124 -0.78 -7.66 -9.50
N THR A 125 0.25 -8.08 -10.25
CA THR A 125 1.08 -9.22 -9.88
C THR A 125 1.85 -8.95 -8.58
N TYR A 126 2.47 -7.78 -8.44
CA TYR A 126 3.16 -7.40 -7.20
C TYR A 126 2.24 -7.36 -6.00
N LYS A 127 1.03 -6.80 -6.14
CA LYS A 127 0.03 -6.80 -5.08
C LYS A 127 -0.41 -8.22 -4.71
N ASN A 128 -0.62 -9.09 -5.69
CA ASN A 128 -0.96 -10.50 -5.46
C ASN A 128 0.14 -11.31 -4.77
N LEU A 129 1.41 -10.98 -5.01
CA LEU A 129 2.57 -11.56 -4.31
C LEU A 129 2.62 -11.05 -2.86
N HIS A 130 2.47 -9.73 -2.67
CA HIS A 130 2.45 -9.10 -1.34
C HIS A 130 1.34 -9.69 -0.46
N ASP A 131 0.10 -9.70 -0.95
CA ASP A 131 -1.05 -10.23 -0.22
C ASP A 131 -0.89 -11.71 0.14
N GLY A 132 -0.35 -12.50 -0.81
CA GLY A 132 -0.07 -13.91 -0.59
C GLY A 132 0.90 -14.10 0.57
N LEU A 133 1.99 -13.32 0.57
CA LEU A 133 3.02 -13.36 1.60
C LEU A 133 2.49 -12.90 2.96
N GLN A 134 1.73 -11.80 2.99
CA GLN A 134 1.12 -11.27 4.21
C GLN A 134 0.07 -12.24 4.78
N SER A 135 -0.77 -12.82 3.93
CA SER A 135 -1.73 -13.85 4.34
C SER A 135 -1.03 -15.08 4.91
N PHE A 136 0.09 -15.50 4.29
CA PHE A 136 0.91 -16.58 4.82
C PHE A 136 1.50 -16.20 6.19
N GLN A 137 2.08 -15.02 6.33
CA GLN A 137 2.64 -14.52 7.59
C GLN A 137 1.60 -14.49 8.72
N TYR A 138 0.40 -13.97 8.47
CA TYR A 138 -0.68 -13.98 9.47
C TYR A 138 -1.21 -15.40 9.75
N GLY A 139 -1.23 -16.27 8.75
CA GLY A 139 -1.61 -17.67 8.88
C GLY A 139 -0.67 -18.52 9.75
N ILE A 140 0.56 -18.06 9.99
CA ILE A 140 1.52 -18.71 10.90
C ILE A 140 1.06 -18.60 12.36
N GLY A 141 0.38 -17.50 12.72
CA GLY A 141 0.09 -17.17 14.10
C GLY A 141 1.38 -16.78 14.84
N SER A 142 1.76 -17.54 15.88
CA SER A 142 2.96 -17.25 16.67
C SER A 142 4.18 -17.99 16.12
N PHE A 143 5.17 -17.21 15.67
CA PHE A 143 6.46 -17.75 15.26
C PHE A 143 7.19 -18.44 16.42
N GLN A 144 7.00 -17.96 17.65
CA GLN A 144 7.55 -18.55 18.85
C GLN A 144 7.05 -19.97 19.09
N THR A 145 5.78 -20.25 18.77
CA THR A 145 5.23 -21.61 18.82
C THR A 145 6.02 -22.56 17.90
N LEU A 146 6.45 -22.08 16.73
CA LEU A 146 7.29 -22.88 15.82
C LEU A 146 8.70 -23.09 16.40
N LEU A 147 9.29 -22.07 17.02
CA LEU A 147 10.60 -22.17 17.66
C LEU A 147 10.59 -23.14 18.86
N ILE A 148 9.56 -23.07 19.70
CA ILE A 148 9.33 -24.05 20.78
C ILE A 148 9.18 -25.45 20.21
N ALA A 149 8.39 -25.60 19.13
CA ALA A 149 8.21 -26.89 18.49
C ALA A 149 9.53 -27.45 17.93
N ALA A 150 10.36 -26.61 17.32
CA ALA A 150 11.69 -26.99 16.84
C ALA A 150 12.64 -27.42 17.96
N ARG A 151 12.62 -26.73 19.11
CA ARG A 151 13.40 -27.11 20.30
C ARG A 151 12.95 -28.45 20.89
N ASP A 152 11.63 -28.65 20.99
CA ASP A 152 11.04 -29.74 21.79
C ASP A 152 10.63 -30.97 20.96
N MET A 153 10.83 -30.96 19.63
CA MET A 153 10.45 -32.06 18.74
C MET A 153 11.13 -33.41 19.04
N GLY A 154 12.29 -33.39 19.71
CA GLY A 154 12.96 -34.59 20.20
C GLY A 154 12.12 -35.35 21.23
N THR A 155 11.35 -34.60 22.03
CA THR A 155 10.64 -35.07 23.22
C THR A 155 9.12 -35.19 23.05
N SER A 156 8.54 -34.59 22.01
CA SER A 156 7.09 -34.54 21.83
C SER A 156 6.64 -34.75 20.38
N LEU A 157 5.79 -35.75 20.15
CA LEU A 157 5.18 -36.00 18.83
C LEU A 157 4.27 -34.84 18.41
N GLU A 158 3.66 -34.13 19.36
CA GLU A 158 2.78 -33.00 19.04
C GLU A 158 3.58 -31.84 18.44
N GLN A 159 4.79 -31.60 18.94
CA GLN A 159 5.68 -30.58 18.37
C GLN A 159 6.12 -30.93 16.94
N VAL A 160 6.36 -32.22 16.67
CA VAL A 160 6.59 -32.71 15.30
C VAL A 160 5.39 -32.43 14.39
N ARG A 161 4.15 -32.60 14.89
CA ARG A 161 2.93 -32.32 14.12
C ARG A 161 2.76 -30.84 13.82
N VAL A 162 3.05 -29.96 14.78
CA VAL A 162 3.06 -28.50 14.59
C VAL A 162 4.01 -28.13 13.44
N LEU A 163 5.25 -28.60 13.47
CA LEU A 163 6.23 -28.31 12.42
C LEU A 163 5.84 -28.91 11.06
N ARG A 164 5.27 -30.12 11.03
CA ARG A 164 4.78 -30.73 9.78
C ARG A 164 3.62 -29.95 9.17
N LYS A 165 2.69 -29.46 10.00
CA LYS A 165 1.59 -28.62 9.53
C LYS A 165 2.13 -27.34 8.89
N PHE A 166 3.06 -26.67 9.58
CA PHE A 166 3.71 -25.47 9.06
C PHE A 166 4.49 -25.75 7.75
N LEU A 167 5.29 -26.81 7.70
CA LEU A 167 6.02 -27.21 6.48
C LEU A 167 5.09 -27.42 5.28
N ASN A 168 3.94 -28.07 5.50
CA ASN A 168 2.95 -28.25 4.44
C ASN A 168 2.36 -26.92 3.97
N GLN A 169 2.05 -26.00 4.89
CA GLN A 169 1.59 -24.65 4.55
C GLN A 169 2.65 -23.88 3.75
N LEU A 170 3.92 -23.95 4.17
CA LEU A 170 5.04 -23.31 3.48
C LEU A 170 5.22 -23.84 2.05
N ARG A 171 5.13 -25.16 1.84
CA ARG A 171 5.22 -25.76 0.50
C ARG A 171 4.06 -25.34 -0.42
N LEU A 172 2.84 -25.34 0.10
CA LEU A 172 1.66 -24.88 -0.65
C LEU A 172 1.79 -23.40 -1.01
N PHE A 173 2.32 -22.60 -0.08
CA PHE A 173 2.62 -21.19 -0.33
C PHE A 173 3.66 -21.01 -1.44
N CYS A 174 4.81 -21.71 -1.38
CA CYS A 174 5.83 -21.62 -2.43
C CYS A 174 5.29 -22.03 -3.81
N ALA A 175 4.51 -23.12 -3.89
CA ALA A 175 3.94 -23.58 -5.15
C ALA A 175 2.97 -22.56 -5.76
N SER A 176 1.97 -22.10 -4.98
CA SER A 176 0.98 -21.12 -5.45
C SER A 176 1.60 -19.75 -5.77
N THR A 177 2.69 -19.38 -5.10
CA THR A 177 3.38 -18.11 -5.36
C THR A 177 4.31 -18.20 -6.57
N GLY A 178 4.92 -19.36 -6.82
CA GLY A 178 5.70 -19.61 -8.04
C GLY A 178 4.86 -19.45 -9.32
N GLU A 179 3.61 -19.90 -9.30
CA GLU A 179 2.67 -19.68 -10.41
C GLU A 179 2.44 -18.19 -10.70
N LYS A 180 2.38 -17.35 -9.65
CA LYS A 180 2.22 -15.89 -9.80
C LYS A 180 3.48 -15.22 -10.33
N VAL A 181 4.66 -15.64 -9.86
CA VAL A 181 5.95 -15.12 -10.36
C VAL A 181 6.14 -15.44 -11.84
N ALA A 182 5.67 -16.59 -12.30
CA ALA A 182 5.75 -16.96 -13.72
C ALA A 182 4.99 -16.01 -14.66
N VAL A 183 3.97 -15.29 -14.16
CA VAL A 183 3.18 -14.30 -14.92
C VAL A 183 3.93 -12.99 -15.12
N LEU A 184 4.93 -12.66 -14.29
CA LEU A 184 5.74 -11.44 -14.47
C LEU A 184 6.43 -11.45 -15.84
N PRO A 185 6.58 -10.28 -16.51
CA PRO A 185 7.23 -10.20 -17.81
C PRO A 185 8.59 -10.91 -17.84
N ALA A 186 8.84 -11.64 -18.93
CA ALA A 186 10.12 -12.32 -19.13
C ALA A 186 11.23 -11.27 -19.29
N GLY A 187 12.14 -11.23 -18.33
CA GLY A 187 13.28 -10.32 -18.33
C GLY A 187 14.12 -10.54 -17.08
N PRO A 188 15.46 -10.44 -17.18
CA PRO A 188 16.39 -10.89 -16.15
C PRO A 188 16.35 -10.08 -14.85
N ALA A 189 15.56 -9.01 -14.77
CA ALA A 189 15.48 -8.15 -13.59
C ALA A 189 14.28 -8.46 -12.70
N LEU A 190 13.06 -8.58 -13.24
CA LEU A 190 11.86 -8.67 -12.38
C LEU A 190 11.59 -10.10 -11.92
N ARG A 191 11.45 -11.03 -12.86
CA ARG A 191 11.11 -12.42 -12.55
C ARG A 191 12.20 -13.10 -11.71
N ASP A 192 13.46 -12.90 -12.06
CA ASP A 192 14.59 -13.57 -11.39
C ASP A 192 14.75 -13.10 -9.93
N ILE A 193 14.53 -11.80 -9.67
CA ILE A 193 14.54 -11.26 -8.30
C ILE A 193 13.41 -11.87 -7.48
N GLU A 194 12.21 -12.00 -8.06
CA GLU A 194 11.09 -12.61 -7.33
C GLU A 194 11.22 -14.13 -7.17
N GLN A 195 11.87 -14.79 -8.12
CA GLN A 195 12.15 -16.23 -8.02
C GLN A 195 13.19 -16.53 -6.93
N ALA A 196 14.21 -15.68 -6.77
CA ALA A 196 15.30 -15.92 -5.83
C ALA A 196 14.81 -16.10 -4.38
N TRP A 197 13.95 -15.21 -3.88
CA TRP A 197 13.46 -15.34 -2.50
C TRP A 197 12.46 -16.50 -2.32
N LEU A 198 11.77 -16.93 -3.39
CA LEU A 198 10.97 -18.15 -3.38
C LEU A 198 11.86 -19.39 -3.31
N ASP A 199 12.99 -19.38 -4.02
CA ASP A 199 13.98 -20.45 -3.96
C ASP A 199 14.57 -20.54 -2.55
N ASP A 200 14.83 -19.42 -1.88
CA ASP A 200 15.26 -19.38 -0.48
C ASP A 200 14.23 -20.03 0.45
N LEU A 201 12.93 -19.72 0.29
CA LEU A 201 11.87 -20.39 1.05
C LEU A 201 11.76 -21.89 0.73
N GLY A 202 11.96 -22.28 -0.53
CA GLY A 202 11.98 -23.67 -0.95
C GLY A 202 13.14 -24.46 -0.33
N GLN A 203 14.32 -23.83 -0.25
CA GLN A 203 15.49 -24.37 0.45
C GLN A 203 15.23 -24.50 1.95
N ALA A 204 14.69 -23.47 2.59
CA ALA A 204 14.31 -23.51 4.00
C ALA A 204 13.27 -24.61 4.28
N ALA A 205 12.27 -24.80 3.41
CA ALA A 205 11.30 -25.89 3.51
C ALA A 205 11.97 -27.28 3.40
N THR A 206 12.96 -27.42 2.52
CA THR A 206 13.71 -28.67 2.35
C THR A 206 14.57 -28.96 3.58
N LYS A 207 15.26 -27.95 4.10
CA LYS A 207 16.05 -28.02 5.34
C LYS A 207 15.17 -28.39 6.53
N LEU A 208 14.02 -27.73 6.69
CA LEU A 208 13.05 -28.03 7.75
C LEU A 208 12.52 -29.47 7.64
N GLN A 209 12.22 -29.95 6.42
CA GLN A 209 11.79 -31.33 6.21
C GLN A 209 12.84 -32.33 6.70
N GLY A 210 14.11 -32.13 6.33
CA GLY A 210 15.22 -32.98 6.76
C GLY A 210 15.37 -32.95 8.28
N ALA A 211 15.30 -31.77 8.88
CA ALA A 211 15.37 -31.60 10.33
C ALA A 211 14.23 -32.30 11.07
N ILE A 212 12.99 -32.23 10.57
CA ILE A 212 11.85 -32.96 11.14
C ILE A 212 12.05 -34.48 11.07
N VAL A 213 12.57 -35.00 9.96
CA VAL A 213 12.80 -36.45 9.79
C VAL A 213 13.88 -36.94 10.74
N ASN A 214 14.96 -36.19 10.87
CA ASN A 214 16.13 -36.56 11.67
C ASN A 214 16.05 -36.07 13.13
N LYS A 215 14.99 -35.32 13.49
CA LYS A 215 14.88 -34.58 14.76
C LYS A 215 16.13 -33.72 15.05
N SER A 216 16.64 -33.06 14.01
CA SER A 216 17.88 -32.26 14.05
C SER A 216 17.65 -30.82 14.55
N PRO A 217 18.55 -30.23 15.35
CA PRO A 217 18.48 -28.82 15.72
C PRO A 217 18.42 -27.84 14.53
N ASP A 218 18.81 -28.28 13.32
CA ASP A 218 18.71 -27.50 12.07
C ASP A 218 17.29 -26.98 11.75
N ALA A 219 16.25 -27.53 12.41
CA ALA A 219 14.89 -27.02 12.32
C ALA A 219 14.81 -25.56 12.76
N TYR A 220 15.61 -25.16 13.75
CA TYR A 220 15.70 -23.80 14.22
C TYR A 220 16.22 -22.88 13.13
N ASP A 221 17.37 -23.21 12.53
CA ASP A 221 17.96 -22.41 11.46
C ASP A 221 17.04 -22.30 10.25
N ALA A 222 16.37 -23.39 9.87
CA ALA A 222 15.40 -23.36 8.76
C ALA A 222 14.23 -22.40 9.04
N LEU A 223 13.77 -22.32 10.29
CA LEU A 223 12.76 -21.34 10.68
C LEU A 223 13.32 -19.92 10.59
N PHE A 224 14.54 -19.65 11.05
CA PHE A 224 15.17 -18.33 10.89
C PHE A 224 15.35 -17.91 9.44
N ASP A 225 15.68 -18.84 8.55
CA ASP A 225 15.74 -18.59 7.10
C ASP A 225 14.37 -18.11 6.60
N VAL A 226 13.27 -18.77 7.01
CA VAL A 226 11.90 -18.31 6.68
C VAL A 226 11.60 -16.94 7.30
N ARG A 227 11.89 -16.73 8.60
CA ARG A 227 11.64 -15.46 9.29
C ARG A 227 12.33 -14.30 8.59
N THR A 228 13.56 -14.51 8.11
CA THR A 228 14.35 -13.52 7.39
C THR A 228 13.65 -13.09 6.10
N VAL A 229 13.17 -14.05 5.31
CA VAL A 229 12.40 -13.75 4.09
C VAL A 229 11.12 -12.98 4.43
N LEU A 230 10.35 -13.44 5.43
CA LEU A 230 9.11 -12.78 5.86
C LEU A 230 9.32 -11.37 6.42
N ARG A 231 10.52 -11.04 6.91
CA ARG A 231 10.87 -9.70 7.39
C ARG A 231 11.23 -8.74 6.25
N VAL A 232 11.93 -9.24 5.23
CA VAL A 232 12.52 -8.38 4.19
C VAL A 232 11.60 -8.23 2.97
N VAL A 233 11.02 -9.34 2.50
CA VAL A 233 10.32 -9.37 1.22
C VAL A 233 9.04 -8.53 1.19
N PRO A 234 8.17 -8.48 2.22
CA PRO A 234 6.97 -7.66 2.17
C PRO A 234 7.26 -6.19 1.88
N SER A 235 8.25 -5.62 2.59
CA SER A 235 8.68 -4.23 2.40
C SER A 235 9.21 -3.95 1.00
N ARG A 236 9.99 -4.90 0.45
CA ARG A 236 10.52 -4.80 -0.91
C ARG A 236 9.40 -4.86 -1.95
N LEU A 237 8.46 -5.81 -1.81
CA LEU A 237 7.30 -5.92 -2.69
C LEU A 237 6.45 -4.65 -2.64
N ASN A 238 6.20 -4.10 -1.46
CA ASN A 238 5.50 -2.82 -1.35
C ASN A 238 6.25 -1.66 -2.00
N GLN A 239 7.58 -1.62 -1.90
CA GLN A 239 8.35 -0.63 -2.65
C GLN A 239 8.17 -0.80 -4.17
N GLN A 240 8.05 -2.02 -4.68
CA GLN A 240 7.73 -2.26 -6.10
C GLN A 240 6.30 -1.86 -6.47
N ILE A 241 5.32 -2.11 -5.60
CA ILE A 241 3.94 -1.62 -5.75
C ILE A 241 3.95 -0.09 -5.84
N PHE A 242 4.66 0.59 -4.93
CA PHE A 242 4.82 2.04 -4.92
C PHE A 242 5.46 2.59 -6.18
N VAL A 243 6.59 2.01 -6.62
CA VAL A 243 7.30 2.47 -7.82
C VAL A 243 6.43 2.25 -9.06
N THR A 244 5.81 1.08 -9.18
CA THR A 244 4.93 0.75 -10.31
C THR A 244 3.73 1.68 -10.36
N ALA A 245 3.02 1.85 -9.24
CA ALA A 245 1.85 2.73 -9.14
C ALA A 245 2.19 4.20 -9.47
N LYS A 246 3.30 4.70 -8.93
CA LYS A 246 3.78 6.06 -9.21
C LYS A 246 4.09 6.29 -10.70
N ASN A 247 4.59 5.26 -11.38
CA ASN A 247 5.03 5.33 -12.77
C ASN A 247 3.96 4.85 -13.76
N LEU A 248 2.72 4.60 -13.31
CA LEU A 248 1.63 4.22 -14.21
C LEU A 248 1.44 5.31 -15.28
N PRO A 249 1.50 4.98 -16.59
CA PRO A 249 1.47 5.99 -17.64
C PRO A 249 0.04 6.47 -17.96
N PHE A 250 -0.81 6.70 -16.95
CA PHE A 250 -2.21 7.12 -17.16
C PHE A 250 -2.34 8.42 -17.94
N GLY A 251 -1.36 9.32 -17.85
CA GLY A 251 -1.31 10.53 -18.68
C GLY A 251 -1.23 10.24 -20.18
N LEU A 252 -0.61 9.11 -20.59
CA LEU A 252 -0.59 8.68 -21.99
C LEU A 252 -2.00 8.22 -22.44
N LEU A 253 -2.72 7.48 -21.60
CA LEU A 253 -4.10 7.08 -21.90
C LEU A 253 -5.02 8.30 -22.01
N ALA A 254 -4.91 9.23 -21.06
CA ALA A 254 -5.66 10.48 -21.06
C ALA A 254 -5.41 11.27 -22.37
N THR A 255 -4.14 11.49 -22.71
CA THR A 255 -3.76 12.20 -23.96
C THR A 255 -4.30 11.49 -25.22
N GLY A 256 -4.26 10.15 -25.23
CA GLY A 256 -4.80 9.35 -26.33
C GLY A 256 -6.32 9.49 -26.48
N LEU A 257 -7.06 9.48 -25.36
CA LEU A 257 -8.50 9.71 -25.35
C LEU A 257 -8.87 11.11 -25.84
N ASP A 258 -8.15 12.14 -25.39
CA ASP A 258 -8.33 13.52 -25.86
C ASP A 258 -8.06 13.65 -27.36
N THR A 259 -7.00 13.00 -27.84
CA THR A 259 -6.65 12.97 -29.26
C THR A 259 -7.76 12.32 -30.10
N ILE A 260 -8.33 11.21 -29.62
CA ILE A 260 -9.47 10.56 -30.29
C ILE A 260 -10.69 11.47 -30.30
N ALA A 261 -11.05 12.04 -29.14
CA ALA A 261 -12.20 12.94 -29.04
C ALA A 261 -12.07 14.15 -29.98
N GLY A 262 -10.85 14.66 -30.20
CA GLY A 262 -10.57 15.75 -31.13
C GLY A 262 -10.61 15.37 -32.62
N LYS A 263 -10.51 14.08 -32.96
CA LYS A 263 -10.62 13.57 -34.33
C LYS A 263 -12.06 13.30 -34.76
N LEU A 264 -12.96 13.10 -33.81
CA LEU A 264 -14.37 12.82 -34.06
C LEU A 264 -15.16 14.11 -34.33
N PRO A 265 -16.26 14.05 -35.11
CA PRO A 265 -17.22 15.14 -35.20
C PRO A 265 -17.70 15.58 -33.80
N THR A 266 -17.94 16.88 -33.61
CA THR A 266 -18.32 17.43 -32.30
C THR A 266 -19.64 16.86 -31.75
N ASP A 267 -20.53 16.44 -32.64
CA ASP A 267 -21.83 15.83 -32.37
C ASP A 267 -21.80 14.29 -32.36
N ASP A 268 -20.62 13.69 -32.50
CA ASP A 268 -20.47 12.23 -32.44
C ASP A 268 -20.85 11.70 -31.04
N PRO A 269 -21.77 10.72 -30.95
CA PRO A 269 -22.24 10.20 -29.66
C PRO A 269 -21.14 9.52 -28.82
N ALA A 270 -19.99 9.18 -29.40
CA ALA A 270 -18.84 8.64 -28.68
C ALA A 270 -18.00 9.71 -27.97
N VAL A 271 -18.09 10.99 -28.34
CA VAL A 271 -17.27 12.06 -27.74
C VAL A 271 -17.52 12.23 -26.23
N PRO A 272 -18.78 12.33 -25.73
CA PRO A 272 -19.03 12.46 -24.30
C PRO A 272 -18.44 11.33 -23.43
N PRO A 273 -18.66 10.03 -23.73
CA PRO A 273 -18.09 8.95 -22.91
C PRO A 273 -16.56 8.88 -23.00
N ILE A 274 -15.94 9.26 -24.13
CA ILE A 274 -14.48 9.30 -24.26
C ILE A 274 -13.87 10.41 -23.37
N LYS A 275 -14.48 11.61 -23.35
CA LYS A 275 -14.05 12.70 -22.46
C LYS A 275 -14.27 12.36 -20.98
N ALA A 276 -15.39 11.74 -20.64
CA ALA A 276 -15.63 11.28 -19.27
C ALA A 276 -14.59 10.23 -18.83
N ALA A 277 -14.17 9.35 -19.73
CA ALA A 277 -13.10 8.39 -19.45
C ALA A 277 -11.73 9.05 -19.25
N HIS A 278 -11.40 10.10 -20.00
CA HIS A 278 -10.20 10.91 -19.76
C HIS A 278 -10.17 11.41 -18.31
N ASP A 279 -11.25 12.06 -17.86
CA ASP A 279 -11.34 12.62 -16.51
C ASP A 279 -11.27 11.52 -15.45
N ALA A 280 -11.99 10.41 -15.67
CA ALA A 280 -12.00 9.28 -14.76
C ALA A 280 -10.60 8.66 -14.58
N ILE A 281 -9.82 8.50 -15.65
CA ILE A 281 -8.46 7.94 -15.59
C ILE A 281 -7.51 8.85 -14.83
N MET A 282 -7.61 10.17 -15.05
CA MET A 282 -6.77 11.14 -14.35
C MET A 282 -7.05 11.15 -12.83
N VAL A 283 -8.31 11.00 -12.45
CA VAL A 283 -8.70 10.86 -11.04
C VAL A 283 -8.22 9.51 -10.47
N LEU A 284 -8.46 8.40 -11.17
CA LEU A 284 -8.00 7.07 -10.77
C LEU A 284 -6.49 7.04 -10.49
N SER A 285 -5.69 7.63 -11.37
CA SER A 285 -4.24 7.77 -11.21
C SER A 285 -3.86 8.36 -9.85
N SER A 286 -4.51 9.46 -9.48
CA SER A 286 -4.24 10.16 -8.22
C SER A 286 -4.74 9.35 -7.01
N THR A 287 -5.92 8.73 -7.12
CA THR A 287 -6.49 7.87 -6.06
C THR A 287 -5.57 6.69 -5.75
N ILE A 288 -5.07 5.99 -6.76
CA ILE A 288 -4.16 4.85 -6.60
C ILE A 288 -2.88 5.30 -5.92
N TYR A 289 -2.31 6.39 -6.39
CA TYR A 289 -1.06 6.91 -5.83
C TYR A 289 -1.23 7.24 -4.34
N ALA A 290 -2.33 7.92 -3.97
CA ALA A 290 -2.65 8.23 -2.58
C ALA A 290 -2.80 6.95 -1.73
N ARG A 291 -3.52 5.93 -2.23
CA ARG A 291 -3.70 4.65 -1.53
C ARG A 291 -2.39 3.90 -1.32
N VAL A 292 -1.51 3.91 -2.31
CA VAL A 292 -0.21 3.24 -2.19
C VAL A 292 0.73 4.01 -1.24
N VAL A 293 0.64 5.34 -1.19
CA VAL A 293 1.32 6.16 -0.17
C VAL A 293 0.82 5.82 1.24
N GLU A 294 -0.50 5.80 1.44
CA GLU A 294 -1.12 5.44 2.72
C GLU A 294 -0.68 4.05 3.17
N HIS A 295 -0.77 3.06 2.28
CA HIS A 295 -0.32 1.69 2.52
C HIS A 295 1.15 1.63 2.94
N LYS A 296 2.04 2.33 2.21
CA LYS A 296 3.47 2.36 2.53
C LYS A 296 3.74 2.96 3.91
N LEU A 297 3.02 4.01 4.30
CA LEU A 297 3.16 4.62 5.62
C LEU A 297 2.71 3.67 6.73
N TRP A 298 1.62 2.91 6.52
CA TRP A 298 1.19 1.89 7.48
C TRP A 298 2.15 0.72 7.57
N GLN A 299 2.72 0.26 6.46
CA GLN A 299 3.71 -0.81 6.49
C GLN A 299 4.99 -0.39 7.20
N ASP A 300 5.40 0.87 7.07
CA ASP A 300 6.49 1.43 7.88
C ASP A 300 6.21 1.33 9.39
N VAL A 301 4.96 1.55 9.81
CA VAL A 301 4.52 1.40 11.21
C VAL A 301 4.52 -0.08 11.61
N ASP A 302 3.95 -0.96 10.79
CA ASP A 302 3.93 -2.41 11.03
C ASP A 302 5.34 -3.00 11.19
N ASN A 303 6.27 -2.65 10.30
CA ASN A 303 7.67 -3.06 10.39
C ASN A 303 8.34 -2.63 11.70
N LYS A 304 8.03 -1.42 12.17
CA LYS A 304 8.56 -0.89 13.44
C LYS A 304 7.93 -1.59 14.64
N LEU A 305 6.62 -1.85 14.61
CA LEU A 305 5.94 -2.63 15.64
C LEU A 305 6.56 -4.02 15.74
N ALA A 306 6.81 -4.66 14.61
CA ALA A 306 7.41 -5.98 14.61
C ALA A 306 8.86 -5.97 15.11
N SER A 307 9.64 -4.93 14.80
CA SER A 307 10.99 -4.75 15.34
C SER A 307 10.98 -4.52 16.85
N LEU A 308 10.01 -3.76 17.38
CA LEU A 308 9.83 -3.56 18.82
C LEU A 308 9.40 -4.86 19.51
N ALA A 309 8.50 -5.64 18.89
CA ALA A 309 8.11 -6.95 19.40
C ALA A 309 9.31 -7.90 19.51
N ASP A 310 10.20 -7.91 18.51
CA ASP A 310 11.42 -8.72 18.50
C ASP A 310 12.38 -8.34 19.65
N MET A 311 12.32 -7.10 20.17
CA MET A 311 13.10 -6.66 21.33
C MET A 311 12.49 -7.11 22.67
N ILE A 312 11.17 -7.26 22.73
CA ILE A 312 10.43 -7.67 23.93
C ILE A 312 10.47 -9.20 24.08
N GLU A 313 10.34 -9.94 22.97
CA GLU A 313 10.18 -11.40 22.93
C GLU A 313 11.25 -12.18 23.74
N PRO A 314 12.56 -11.87 23.66
CA PRO A 314 13.57 -12.56 24.47
C PRO A 314 13.43 -12.31 25.97
N VAL A 315 13.02 -11.10 26.36
CA VAL A 315 12.85 -10.68 27.75
C VAL A 315 11.62 -11.34 28.37
N GLU A 316 10.52 -11.39 27.61
CA GLU A 316 9.30 -12.11 27.98
C GLU A 316 9.56 -13.61 28.16
N SER A 317 10.33 -14.21 27.26
CA SER A 317 10.63 -15.64 27.24
C SER A 317 11.60 -16.07 28.35
N ALA A 318 12.27 -15.12 29.01
CA ALA A 318 13.25 -15.41 30.04
C ALA A 318 12.58 -15.95 31.31
N GLN A 319 12.91 -17.20 31.67
CA GLN A 319 12.29 -17.91 32.78
C GLN A 319 13.13 -17.81 34.06
N GLY A 320 12.48 -17.52 35.18
CA GLY A 320 13.08 -17.51 36.52
C GLY A 320 13.09 -16.14 37.20
N ALA A 321 13.09 -16.13 38.54
CA ALA A 321 13.04 -14.91 39.35
C ALA A 321 14.28 -14.00 39.21
N ALA A 322 15.36 -14.50 38.60
CA ALA A 322 16.62 -13.78 38.37
C ALA A 322 16.79 -13.29 36.92
N ALA A 323 15.79 -13.50 36.05
CA ALA A 323 15.84 -12.99 34.67
C ALA A 323 15.80 -11.46 34.66
N ASP A 324 16.72 -10.85 33.92
CA ASP A 324 16.69 -9.41 33.68
C ASP A 324 15.45 -9.07 32.84
N LYS A 325 14.52 -8.35 33.46
CA LYS A 325 13.29 -7.85 32.83
C LYS A 325 13.42 -6.41 32.36
N SER A 326 14.62 -5.84 32.37
CA SER A 326 14.84 -4.49 31.90
C SER A 326 14.46 -4.37 30.43
N LEU A 327 13.80 -3.26 30.11
CA LEU A 327 13.48 -2.94 28.73
C LEU A 327 14.77 -2.54 28.00
N PRO A 328 15.03 -3.05 26.78
CA PRO A 328 16.20 -2.65 26.02
C PRO A 328 16.27 -1.13 25.82
N PHE A 329 17.44 -0.53 26.01
CA PHE A 329 17.61 0.94 25.96
C PHE A 329 17.15 1.58 24.63
N GLN A 330 17.12 0.81 23.55
CA GLN A 330 16.68 1.24 22.22
C GLN A 330 15.16 1.26 22.06
N PHE A 331 14.40 0.63 22.95
CA PHE A 331 12.96 0.50 22.81
C PHE A 331 12.27 1.87 22.85
N SER A 332 12.50 2.65 23.92
CA SER A 332 11.86 3.95 24.13
C SER A 332 12.05 4.95 22.97
N PRO A 333 13.27 5.16 22.41
CA PRO A 333 13.43 6.05 21.25
C PRO A 333 12.74 5.51 19.99
N LEU A 334 12.73 4.20 19.77
CA LEU A 334 12.04 3.58 18.62
C LEU A 334 10.52 3.67 18.75
N TRP A 335 9.98 3.46 19.95
CA TRP A 335 8.57 3.64 20.28
C TRP A 335 8.09 5.06 19.98
N ARG A 336 8.79 6.09 20.50
CA ARG A 336 8.44 7.51 20.22
C ARG A 336 8.46 7.86 18.74
N ASN A 337 9.42 7.28 17.99
CA ASN A 337 9.48 7.47 16.54
C ASN A 337 8.28 6.84 15.84
N LEU A 338 7.84 5.67 16.30
CA LEU A 338 6.65 4.99 15.80
C LEU A 338 5.39 5.78 16.11
N GLU A 339 5.21 6.26 17.34
CA GLU A 339 4.06 7.09 17.73
C GLU A 339 3.94 8.34 16.86
N THR A 340 5.07 8.98 16.55
CA THR A 340 5.09 10.16 15.66
C THR A 340 4.58 9.80 14.26
N LYS A 341 4.98 8.66 13.70
CA LYS A 341 4.49 8.18 12.40
C LYS A 341 3.00 7.83 12.43
N ALA A 342 2.56 7.11 13.48
CA ALA A 342 1.15 6.77 13.66
C ALA A 342 0.27 8.02 13.84
N ARG A 343 0.77 9.06 14.53
CA ARG A 343 0.08 10.34 14.67
C ARG A 343 -0.10 11.06 13.34
N VAL A 344 0.93 11.08 12.48
CA VAL A 344 0.81 11.63 11.12
C VAL A 344 -0.29 10.90 10.34
N LEU A 345 -0.33 9.57 10.40
CA LEU A 345 -1.39 8.77 9.78
C LEU A 345 -2.78 9.08 10.36
N ALA A 346 -2.85 9.33 11.66
CA ALA A 346 -4.07 9.72 12.33
C ALA A 346 -4.53 11.09 11.81
N ASP A 347 -3.63 12.05 11.71
CA ASP A 347 -3.94 13.39 11.19
C ASP A 347 -4.37 13.36 9.71
N LEU A 348 -3.91 12.35 8.95
CA LEU A 348 -4.35 12.10 7.58
C LEU A 348 -5.78 11.54 7.45
N ASP A 349 -6.34 10.95 8.50
CA ASP A 349 -7.71 10.43 8.52
C ASP A 349 -8.47 11.04 9.70
N PRO A 350 -8.77 12.36 9.69
CA PRO A 350 -9.22 13.07 10.88
C PRO A 350 -10.51 12.50 11.49
N ASN A 351 -11.26 11.72 10.72
CA ASN A 351 -12.55 11.14 11.07
C ASN A 351 -12.48 9.64 11.41
N GLY A 352 -11.29 9.02 11.35
CA GLY A 352 -11.10 7.61 11.65
C GLY A 352 -11.35 7.28 13.12
N ALA A 353 -12.34 6.43 13.41
CA ALA A 353 -12.65 6.00 14.79
C ALA A 353 -11.45 5.30 15.47
N TRP A 354 -10.63 4.60 14.68
CA TRP A 354 -9.40 3.92 15.11
C TRP A 354 -8.39 4.87 15.78
N ARG A 355 -8.42 6.18 15.46
CA ARG A 355 -7.47 7.16 16.00
C ARG A 355 -7.58 7.29 17.50
N THR A 356 -8.81 7.39 18.01
CA THR A 356 -9.07 7.57 19.45
C THR A 356 -8.64 6.32 20.20
N THR A 357 -8.98 5.14 19.68
CA THR A 357 -8.58 3.85 20.25
C THR A 357 -7.06 3.70 20.28
N LEU A 358 -6.39 3.94 19.14
CA LEU A 358 -4.94 3.81 19.03
C LEU A 358 -4.21 4.83 19.92
N ALA A 359 -4.73 6.05 20.06
CA ALA A 359 -4.18 7.06 20.97
C ALA A 359 -4.32 6.67 22.45
N ALA A 360 -5.45 6.05 22.83
CA ALA A 360 -5.64 5.51 24.18
C ALA A 360 -4.62 4.40 24.46
N TYR A 361 -4.47 3.41 23.58
CA TYR A 361 -3.45 2.38 23.73
C TYR A 361 -2.03 2.94 23.73
N SER A 362 -1.76 4.00 22.97
CA SER A 362 -0.46 4.70 22.99
C SER A 362 -0.16 5.26 24.39
N THR A 363 -1.18 5.81 25.04
CA THR A 363 -1.09 6.34 26.41
C THR A 363 -0.81 5.20 27.40
N ASP A 364 -1.54 4.08 27.29
CA ASP A 364 -1.32 2.91 28.14
C ASP A 364 0.11 2.37 28.01
N VAL A 365 0.64 2.26 26.79
CA VAL A 365 2.04 1.86 26.57
C VAL A 365 3.01 2.84 27.21
N ASN A 366 2.81 4.15 27.06
CA ASN A 366 3.67 5.17 27.66
C ASN A 366 3.65 5.12 29.20
N ASP A 367 2.48 4.88 29.80
CA ASP A 367 2.33 4.74 31.24
C ASP A 367 3.12 3.53 31.75
N GLN A 368 3.07 2.39 31.05
CA GLN A 368 3.86 1.21 31.41
C GLN A 368 5.36 1.40 31.12
N LEU A 369 5.72 2.10 30.04
CA LEU A 369 7.10 2.38 29.64
C LEU A 369 7.89 3.11 30.74
N SER A 370 7.21 3.94 31.54
CA SER A 370 7.82 4.68 32.67
C SER A 370 8.49 3.79 33.73
N ARG A 371 8.13 2.49 33.77
CA ARG A 371 8.69 1.51 34.69
C ARG A 371 9.99 0.88 34.19
N GLU A 372 10.30 1.04 32.89
CA GLU A 372 11.48 0.48 32.21
C GLU A 372 11.62 -1.06 32.37
N THR A 373 10.51 -1.76 32.58
CA THR A 373 10.45 -3.22 32.73
C THR A 373 9.44 -3.85 31.79
N VAL A 374 9.79 -4.99 31.23
CA VAL A 374 8.89 -5.86 30.46
C VAL A 374 8.11 -6.74 31.44
N ASP A 375 7.02 -6.19 31.98
CA ASP A 375 6.05 -6.93 32.78
C ASP A 375 4.79 -7.29 31.97
N THR A 376 3.89 -8.08 32.58
CA THR A 376 2.64 -8.48 31.92
C THR A 376 1.77 -7.28 31.53
N ALA A 377 1.77 -6.20 32.31
CA ALA A 377 0.97 -5.02 32.00
C ALA A 377 1.51 -4.29 30.77
N PHE A 378 2.84 -4.15 30.67
CA PHE A 378 3.51 -3.59 29.51
C PHE A 378 3.25 -4.42 28.24
N ILE A 379 3.39 -5.75 28.33
CA ILE A 379 3.13 -6.65 27.19
C ILE A 379 1.70 -6.47 26.70
N LEU A 380 0.70 -6.55 27.59
CA LEU A 380 -0.70 -6.41 27.21
C LEU A 380 -1.03 -5.04 26.60
N ALA A 381 -0.45 -3.96 27.14
CA ALA A 381 -0.62 -2.62 26.57
C ALA A 381 -0.02 -2.51 25.16
N PHE A 382 1.20 -3.04 24.98
CA PHE A 382 1.87 -3.04 23.68
C PHE A 382 1.14 -3.90 22.64
N GLU A 383 0.65 -5.08 23.03
CA GLU A 383 -0.12 -5.95 22.15
C GLU A 383 -1.46 -5.32 21.73
N ALA A 384 -2.17 -4.67 22.67
CA ALA A 384 -3.41 -3.96 22.34
C ALA A 384 -3.17 -2.85 21.30
N TYR A 385 -2.10 -2.07 21.46
CA TYR A 385 -1.70 -1.06 20.46
C TYR A 385 -1.37 -1.71 19.11
N ARG A 386 -0.53 -2.76 19.13
CA ARG A 386 -0.08 -3.47 17.93
C ARG A 386 -1.27 -4.02 17.15
N ASP A 387 -2.19 -4.67 17.83
CA ASP A 387 -3.33 -5.33 17.21
C ASP A 387 -4.28 -4.32 16.55
N GLU A 388 -4.54 -3.16 17.19
CA GLU A 388 -5.33 -2.07 16.60
C GLU A 388 -4.63 -1.48 15.36
N ALA A 389 -3.33 -1.19 15.46
CA ALA A 389 -2.54 -0.68 14.33
C ALA A 389 -2.49 -1.67 13.16
N GLN A 390 -2.32 -2.97 13.46
CA GLN A 390 -2.31 -4.04 12.47
C GLN A 390 -3.69 -4.21 11.82
N GLN A 391 -4.78 -4.15 12.60
CA GLN A 391 -6.13 -4.18 12.07
C GLN A 391 -6.36 -3.01 11.10
N ARG A 392 -5.89 -1.81 11.45
CA ARG A 392 -5.97 -0.67 10.54
C ARG A 392 -5.12 -0.88 9.29
N PHE A 393 -3.90 -1.38 9.42
CA PHE A 393 -3.07 -1.70 8.25
C PHE A 393 -3.76 -2.70 7.31
N VAL A 394 -4.38 -3.76 7.84
CA VAL A 394 -5.17 -4.73 7.06
C VAL A 394 -6.31 -4.07 6.29
N GLN A 395 -7.02 -3.09 6.90
CA GLN A 395 -8.07 -2.35 6.20
C GLN A 395 -7.51 -1.54 5.02
N VAL A 396 -6.38 -0.85 5.21
CA VAL A 396 -5.71 -0.08 4.15
C VAL A 396 -5.21 -1.01 3.03
N ASP A 397 -4.61 -2.14 3.40
CA ASP A 397 -4.12 -3.16 2.47
C ASP A 397 -5.25 -3.74 1.60
N LEU A 398 -6.40 -4.06 2.23
CA LEU A 398 -7.59 -4.55 1.54
C LEU A 398 -8.21 -3.50 0.62
N ALA A 399 -8.25 -2.23 1.06
CA ALA A 399 -8.71 -1.14 0.21
C ALA A 399 -7.82 -1.01 -1.04
N LEU A 400 -6.49 -1.00 -0.86
CA LEU A 400 -5.56 -0.95 -1.98
C LEU A 400 -5.72 -2.16 -2.92
N LYS A 401 -5.95 -3.36 -2.38
CA LYS A 401 -6.21 -4.55 -3.18
C LYS A 401 -7.44 -4.38 -4.08
N THR A 402 -8.55 -3.93 -3.49
CA THR A 402 -9.80 -3.71 -4.23
C THR A 402 -9.59 -2.69 -5.34
N GLU A 403 -8.91 -1.58 -5.05
CA GLU A 403 -8.55 -0.55 -6.02
C GLU A 403 -7.72 -1.13 -7.18
N CYS A 404 -6.63 -1.83 -6.87
CA CYS A 404 -5.79 -2.51 -7.87
C CYS A 404 -6.60 -3.48 -8.74
N ALA A 405 -7.49 -4.28 -8.14
CA ALA A 405 -8.37 -5.18 -8.89
C ALA A 405 -9.33 -4.43 -9.81
N SER A 406 -9.87 -3.30 -9.37
CA SER A 406 -10.74 -2.46 -10.19
C SER A 406 -9.99 -1.87 -11.39
N ILE A 407 -8.73 -1.47 -11.24
CA ILE A 407 -7.90 -0.94 -12.35
C ILE A 407 -7.52 -2.00 -13.37
N VAL A 408 -7.30 -3.24 -12.94
CA VAL A 408 -7.08 -4.35 -13.88
C VAL A 408 -8.25 -4.51 -14.84
N ARG A 409 -9.49 -4.17 -14.43
CA ARG A 409 -10.62 -4.17 -15.36
C ARG A 409 -10.41 -3.20 -16.52
N VAL A 410 -9.73 -2.07 -16.29
CA VAL A 410 -9.36 -1.10 -17.33
C VAL A 410 -8.39 -1.69 -18.35
N SER A 411 -7.51 -2.63 -17.97
CA SER A 411 -6.57 -3.23 -18.94
C SER A 411 -7.27 -4.14 -19.96
N THR A 412 -8.42 -4.72 -19.63
CA THR A 412 -9.15 -5.65 -20.52
C THR A 412 -9.56 -5.03 -21.87
N PRO A 413 -10.31 -3.90 -21.92
CA PRO A 413 -10.64 -3.27 -23.20
C PRO A 413 -9.42 -2.68 -23.92
N LEU A 414 -8.31 -2.41 -23.21
CA LEU A 414 -7.07 -1.94 -23.83
C LEU A 414 -6.33 -3.08 -24.53
N HIS A 415 -6.26 -4.27 -23.93
CA HIS A 415 -5.72 -5.47 -24.57
C HIS A 415 -6.47 -5.79 -25.86
N LYS A 416 -7.79 -5.66 -25.87
CA LYS A 416 -8.61 -5.83 -27.08
C LYS A 416 -8.18 -4.88 -28.21
N ILE A 417 -7.94 -3.60 -27.90
CA ILE A 417 -7.46 -2.63 -28.90
C ILE A 417 -6.09 -3.04 -29.46
N ILE A 418 -5.18 -3.52 -28.60
CA ILE A 418 -3.86 -4.02 -29.03
C ILE A 418 -4.02 -5.23 -29.96
N GLU A 419 -4.86 -6.20 -29.60
CA GLU A 419 -5.10 -7.41 -30.40
C GLU A 419 -5.73 -7.11 -31.76
N GLU A 420 -6.68 -6.17 -31.83
CA GLU A 420 -7.39 -5.82 -33.07
C GLU A 420 -6.54 -5.01 -34.06
N LEU A 421 -5.57 -4.24 -33.56
CA LEU A 421 -4.64 -3.47 -34.38
C LEU A 421 -3.45 -4.31 -34.87
N GLY A 422 -3.15 -5.42 -34.18
CA GLY A 422 -1.96 -6.23 -34.45
C GLY A 422 -0.68 -5.58 -33.89
N PRO A 423 0.40 -6.37 -33.73
CA PRO A 423 1.69 -5.87 -33.28
C PRO A 423 2.35 -4.88 -34.24
#